data_AF-A0A9Q0YQP5-F1
#
_entry.id   AF-A0A9Q0YQP5-F1
#
_cell.length_a   1.000
_cell.length_b   1.000
_cell.length_c   1.000
_cell.angle_alpha   90.00
_cell.angle_beta   90.00
_cell.angle_gamma   90.00
#
_symmetry.space_group_name_H-M   'P 1'
#
loop_
_entity.id
_entity.type
_entity.pdbx_description
1 polymer ?
#
loop_
_entity_poly.entity_id
_entity_poly.type
_entity_poly.pdbx_seq_one_letter_code
_entity_poly.pdbx_strand_id
1 'polypeptide(L)'
;MTQNVYTVPLPTKLSLQGNLKKNWDKFKQLWDSYEIVTGLNEKEEKIRVAAFITCIGSEALEIHNALPYENEADRQKLSKILDLWEKYCVGKTNVIFERYKFHNCDQAISETFDEYIVKLRNLAKTCDFGPLKEEMIRDRIVCGITSRAVRKKLLQTADLDLEKCIIFVSC
;
A
#
# COMPACT_ATOMS: atom_id res chain seq x y z
N MET A 1 -9.57 -19.19 -36.35
CA MET A 1 -10.07 -19.08 -34.96
C MET A 1 -9.99 -17.61 -34.58
N THR A 2 -11.12 -16.93 -34.53
CA THR A 2 -11.20 -15.53 -34.10
C THR A 2 -10.85 -15.45 -32.61
N GLN A 3 -9.64 -15.00 -32.28
CA GLN A 3 -9.32 -14.59 -30.91
C GLN A 3 -10.26 -13.45 -30.56
N ASN A 4 -11.16 -13.68 -29.59
CA ASN A 4 -11.87 -12.58 -28.95
C ASN A 4 -10.82 -11.65 -28.35
N VAL A 5 -10.63 -10.49 -28.97
CA VAL A 5 -9.82 -9.42 -28.41
C VAL A 5 -10.63 -8.83 -27.26
N TYR A 6 -10.47 -9.38 -26.07
CA TYR A 6 -10.96 -8.73 -24.87
C TYR A 6 -10.18 -7.42 -24.71
N THR A 7 -10.82 -6.29 -25.02
CA THR A 7 -10.22 -4.97 -24.78
C THR A 7 -10.18 -4.75 -23.27
N VAL A 8 -8.99 -4.89 -22.68
CA VAL A 8 -8.77 -4.60 -21.26
C VAL A 8 -8.81 -3.08 -21.08
N PRO A 9 -9.71 -2.52 -20.24
CA PRO A 9 -9.76 -1.08 -20.00
C PRO A 9 -8.49 -0.60 -19.29
N LEU A 10 -8.14 0.68 -19.48
CA LEU A 10 -7.03 1.29 -18.74
C LEU A 10 -7.25 1.17 -17.22
N PRO A 11 -6.19 0.92 -16.44
CA PRO A 11 -6.29 0.91 -15.00
C PRO A 11 -6.72 2.30 -14.48
N THR A 12 -7.26 2.33 -13.27
CA THR A 12 -7.55 3.60 -12.60
C THR A 12 -6.25 4.40 -12.44
N LYS A 13 -6.26 5.67 -12.86
CA LYS A 13 -5.12 6.59 -12.74
C LYS A 13 -4.63 6.74 -11.28
N LEU A 14 -3.36 7.11 -11.12
CA LEU A 14 -2.79 7.42 -9.81
C LEU A 14 -3.52 8.62 -9.19
N SER A 15 -4.06 8.47 -7.99
CA SER A 15 -4.59 9.60 -7.23
C SER A 15 -3.45 10.29 -6.47
N LEU A 16 -3.34 11.61 -6.68
CA LEU A 16 -2.34 12.46 -6.01
C LEU A 16 -2.87 13.08 -4.71
N GLN A 17 -4.06 12.69 -4.26
CA GLN A 17 -4.72 13.23 -3.08
C GLN A 17 -4.73 12.22 -1.93
N GLY A 18 -4.56 12.73 -0.70
CA GLY A 18 -4.53 11.89 0.50
C GLY A 18 -3.19 11.16 0.67
N ASN A 19 -3.24 9.85 0.90
CA ASN A 19 -2.04 9.07 1.18
C ASN A 19 -1.38 8.59 -0.13
N LEU A 20 -0.35 9.31 -0.56
CA LEU A 20 0.37 9.04 -1.81
C LEU A 20 1.02 7.66 -1.84
N LYS A 21 1.65 7.19 -0.76
CA LYS A 21 2.22 5.84 -0.71
C LYS A 21 1.16 4.77 -0.93
N LYS A 22 0.02 4.85 -0.24
CA LYS A 22 -1.08 3.88 -0.40
C LYS A 22 -1.66 3.92 -1.81
N ASN A 23 -1.84 5.11 -2.37
CA ASN A 23 -2.35 5.28 -3.73
C ASN A 23 -1.37 4.71 -4.77
N TRP A 24 -0.07 4.91 -4.56
CA TRP A 24 0.99 4.33 -5.38
C TRP A 24 1.03 2.81 -5.29
N ASP A 25 1.02 2.24 -4.08
CA ASP A 25 0.99 0.78 -3.85
C ASP A 25 -0.18 0.13 -4.63
N LYS A 26 -1.36 0.77 -4.58
CA LYS A 26 -2.55 0.32 -5.33
C LYS A 26 -2.38 0.46 -6.83
N PHE A 27 -1.91 1.61 -7.31
CA PHE A 27 -1.72 1.88 -8.73
C PHE A 27 -0.69 0.92 -9.34
N LYS A 28 0.45 0.72 -8.68
CA LYS A 28 1.50 -0.19 -9.11
C LYS A 28 1.01 -1.63 -9.24
N GLN A 29 0.24 -2.11 -8.26
CA GLN A 29 -0.39 -3.43 -8.35
C GLN A 29 -1.34 -3.55 -9.57
N LEU A 30 -2.11 -2.50 -9.86
CA LEU A 30 -3.00 -2.46 -11.02
C LEU A 30 -2.20 -2.40 -12.34
N TRP A 31 -1.12 -1.62 -12.36
CA TRP A 31 -0.19 -1.55 -13.49
C TRP A 31 0.45 -2.92 -13.78
N ASP A 32 1.03 -3.57 -12.77
CA ASP A 32 1.68 -4.87 -12.92
C ASP A 32 0.70 -5.92 -13.50
N SER A 33 -0.53 -5.93 -12.99
CA SER A 33 -1.60 -6.79 -13.51
C SER A 33 -1.98 -6.42 -14.95
N TYR A 34 -2.14 -5.13 -15.23
CA TYR A 34 -2.49 -4.61 -16.56
C TYR A 34 -1.44 -4.99 -17.60
N GLU A 35 -0.17 -4.92 -17.22
CA GLU A 35 0.96 -5.24 -18.09
C GLU A 35 0.91 -6.70 -18.56
N ILE A 36 0.59 -7.62 -17.64
CA ILE A 36 0.46 -9.05 -17.89
C ILE A 36 -0.76 -9.35 -18.77
N VAL A 37 -1.94 -8.86 -18.41
CA VAL A 37 -3.20 -9.23 -19.10
C VAL A 37 -3.29 -8.64 -20.51
N THR A 38 -2.54 -7.57 -20.80
CA THR A 38 -2.46 -6.96 -22.13
C THR A 38 -1.29 -7.47 -22.97
N GLY A 39 -0.38 -8.27 -22.38
CA GLY A 39 0.87 -8.68 -23.01
C GLY A 39 1.84 -7.52 -23.24
N LEU A 40 1.67 -6.40 -22.54
CA LEU A 40 2.61 -5.26 -22.60
C LEU A 40 4.00 -5.66 -22.08
N ASN A 41 4.06 -6.61 -21.14
CA ASN A 41 5.29 -7.13 -20.56
C ASN A 41 6.23 -7.80 -21.58
N GLU A 42 5.71 -8.18 -22.75
CA GLU A 42 6.49 -8.76 -23.85
C GLU A 42 6.82 -7.75 -24.95
N LYS A 43 6.41 -6.48 -24.80
CA LYS A 43 6.66 -5.42 -25.79
C LYS A 43 7.98 -4.73 -25.52
N GLU A 44 8.44 -3.99 -26.54
CA GLU A 44 9.60 -3.11 -26.41
C GLU A 44 9.44 -2.13 -25.24
N GLU A 45 10.53 -1.86 -24.53
CA GLU A 45 10.56 -1.00 -23.34
C GLU A 45 9.90 0.38 -23.61
N LYS A 46 10.16 0.97 -24.77
CA LYS A 46 9.57 2.27 -25.17
C LYS A 46 8.03 2.23 -25.19
N ILE A 47 7.44 1.10 -25.59
CA ILE A 47 5.98 0.91 -25.64
C ILE A 47 5.44 0.76 -24.22
N ARG A 48 6.14 -0.02 -23.38
CA ARG A 48 5.80 -0.19 -21.96
C ARG A 48 5.83 1.15 -21.22
N VAL A 49 6.87 1.96 -21.44
CA VAL A 49 7.00 3.31 -20.87
C VAL A 49 5.88 4.23 -21.36
N ALA A 50 5.59 4.26 -22.66
CA ALA A 50 4.50 5.08 -23.20
C ALA A 50 3.12 4.68 -22.64
N ALA A 51 2.87 3.37 -22.51
CA ALA A 51 1.66 2.85 -21.90
C ALA A 51 1.57 3.25 -20.42
N PHE A 52 2.67 3.16 -19.67
CA PHE A 52 2.73 3.58 -18.26
C PHE A 52 2.40 5.07 -18.10
N ILE A 53 3.02 5.94 -18.89
CA ILE A 53 2.77 7.40 -18.89
C ILE A 53 1.31 7.70 -19.22
N THR A 54 0.69 6.91 -20.09
CA THR A 54 -0.74 7.05 -20.41
C THR A 54 -1.62 6.61 -19.24
N CYS A 55 -1.26 5.50 -18.58
CA CYS A 55 -2.01 4.92 -17.48
C CYS A 55 -1.93 5.74 -16.18
N ILE A 56 -0.79 6.37 -15.89
CA ILE A 56 -0.60 7.12 -14.64
C ILE A 56 -1.48 8.38 -14.59
N GLY A 57 -1.87 8.90 -15.75
CA GLY A 57 -2.84 9.98 -15.91
C GLY A 57 -2.20 11.36 -16.06
N SER A 58 -2.93 12.27 -16.67
CA SER A 58 -2.46 13.62 -17.02
C SER A 58 -2.05 14.47 -15.81
N GLU A 59 -2.76 14.36 -14.69
CA GLU A 59 -2.40 15.07 -13.44
C GLU A 59 -1.01 14.66 -12.91
N ALA A 60 -0.62 13.40 -13.12
CA ALA A 60 0.68 12.88 -12.69
C ALA A 60 1.80 13.20 -13.69
N LEU A 61 1.49 13.69 -14.89
CA LEU A 61 2.48 13.95 -15.94
C LEU A 61 3.44 15.08 -15.57
N GLU A 62 2.96 16.14 -14.93
CA GLU A 62 3.82 17.24 -14.47
C GLU A 62 4.85 16.75 -13.46
N ILE A 63 4.43 15.90 -12.51
CA ILE A 63 5.33 15.27 -11.54
C ILE A 63 6.28 14.32 -12.26
N HIS A 64 5.78 13.48 -13.18
CA HIS A 64 6.60 12.55 -13.96
C HIS A 64 7.76 13.28 -14.65
N ASN A 65 7.48 14.42 -15.28
CA ASN A 65 8.49 15.21 -16.00
C ASN A 65 9.54 15.80 -15.06
N ALA A 66 9.13 16.15 -13.84
CA ALA A 66 9.97 16.74 -12.79
C ALA A 66 10.68 15.71 -11.90
N LEU A 67 10.49 14.40 -12.12
CA LEU A 67 11.21 13.37 -11.36
C LEU A 67 12.74 13.53 -11.57
N PRO A 68 13.56 13.25 -10.55
CA PRO A 68 15.00 13.47 -10.59
C PRO A 68 15.73 12.35 -11.35
N TYR A 69 15.55 12.30 -12.68
CA TYR A 69 16.30 11.39 -13.55
C TYR A 69 17.78 11.78 -13.60
N GLU A 70 18.67 10.79 -13.57
CA GLU A 70 20.12 11.04 -13.66
C GLU A 70 20.54 11.42 -15.09
N ASN A 71 19.83 10.92 -16.10
CA ASN A 71 20.07 11.17 -17.51
C ASN A 71 18.82 10.85 -18.36
N GLU A 72 18.83 11.25 -19.63
CA GLU A 72 17.70 11.02 -20.56
C GLU A 72 17.46 9.54 -20.87
N ALA A 73 18.48 8.68 -20.80
CA ALA A 73 18.30 7.25 -21.02
C ALA A 73 17.48 6.58 -19.91
N ASP A 74 17.49 7.13 -18.69
CA ASP A 74 16.67 6.61 -17.59
C ASP A 74 15.18 6.90 -17.76
N ARG A 75 14.81 7.95 -18.52
CA ARG A 75 13.42 8.22 -18.91
C ARG A 75 12.84 7.16 -19.85
N GLN A 76 13.68 6.27 -20.39
CA GLN A 76 13.27 5.18 -21.27
C GLN A 76 13.32 3.81 -20.58
N LYS A 77 13.57 3.77 -19.26
CA LYS A 77 13.63 2.53 -18.47
C LYS A 77 12.47 2.51 -17.48
N LEU A 78 11.51 1.61 -17.69
CA LEU A 78 10.33 1.52 -16.85
C LEU A 78 10.71 1.22 -15.40
N SER A 79 11.69 0.36 -15.15
CA SER A 79 12.19 0.08 -13.80
C SER A 79 12.65 1.32 -13.06
N LYS A 80 13.41 2.21 -13.73
CA LYS A 80 13.87 3.47 -13.15
C LYS A 80 12.72 4.44 -12.87
N ILE A 81 11.76 4.52 -13.80
CA ILE A 81 10.56 5.35 -13.62
C ILE A 81 9.75 4.87 -12.40
N LEU A 82 9.51 3.56 -12.28
CA LEU A 82 8.79 2.96 -11.16
C LEU A 82 9.51 3.23 -9.82
N ASP A 83 10.84 3.10 -9.79
CA ASP A 83 11.65 3.39 -8.58
C ASP A 83 11.56 4.87 -8.16
N LEU A 84 11.57 5.80 -9.11
CA LEU A 84 11.46 7.24 -8.83
C LEU A 84 10.07 7.62 -8.33
N TRP A 85 9.02 7.03 -8.89
CA TRP A 85 7.66 7.21 -8.39
C TRP A 85 7.47 6.65 -6.98
N GLU A 86 8.01 5.46 -6.71
CA GLU A 86 8.03 4.87 -5.36
C GLU A 86 8.66 5.84 -4.36
N LYS A 87 9.88 6.33 -4.66
CA LYS A 87 10.58 7.30 -3.81
C LYS A 87 9.80 8.60 -3.62
N TYR A 88 9.19 9.13 -4.68
CA TYR A 88 8.39 10.36 -4.62
C TYR A 88 7.17 10.17 -3.70
N CYS A 89 6.38 9.12 -3.91
CA CYS A 89 5.16 8.87 -3.16
C CYS A 89 5.45 8.55 -1.68
N VAL A 90 6.52 7.79 -1.41
CA VAL A 90 7.00 7.55 -0.03
C VAL A 90 7.47 8.85 0.60
N GLY A 91 8.34 9.62 -0.05
CA GLY A 91 8.89 10.86 0.49
C GLY A 91 7.86 11.97 0.74
N LYS A 92 6.72 11.94 0.04
CA LYS A 92 5.61 12.88 0.26
C LYS A 92 4.54 12.37 1.24
N THR A 93 4.69 11.16 1.77
CA THR A 93 3.74 10.64 2.76
C THR A 93 4.01 11.24 4.14
N ASN A 94 3.00 11.87 4.75
CA ASN A 94 3.09 12.37 6.11
C ASN A 94 2.98 11.21 7.12
N VAL A 95 4.11 10.57 7.41
CA VAL A 95 4.21 9.42 8.32
C VAL A 95 3.61 9.73 9.70
N ILE A 96 3.80 10.95 10.22
CA ILE A 96 3.27 11.33 11.54
C ILE A 96 1.74 11.32 11.55
N PHE A 97 1.11 11.82 10.49
CA PHE A 97 -0.34 11.79 10.36
C PHE A 97 -0.88 10.36 10.24
N GLU A 98 -0.18 9.48 9.53
CA GLU A 98 -0.57 8.06 9.41
C GLU A 98 -0.43 7.32 10.75
N ARG A 99 0.67 7.56 11.48
CA ARG A 99 0.85 7.05 12.85
C ARG A 99 -0.22 7.59 13.80
N TYR A 100 -0.59 8.87 13.68
CA TYR A 100 -1.70 9.44 14.44
C TYR A 100 -3.00 8.66 14.21
N LYS A 101 -3.37 8.38 12.95
CA LYS A 101 -4.56 7.56 12.63
C LYS A 101 -4.46 6.16 13.22
N PHE A 102 -3.29 5.52 13.08
CA PHE A 102 -3.04 4.19 13.63
C PHE A 102 -3.21 4.16 15.15
N HIS A 103 -2.60 5.11 15.88
CA HIS A 103 -2.66 5.14 17.34
C HIS A 103 -4.02 5.55 17.89
N ASN A 104 -4.89 6.18 17.09
CA ASN A 104 -6.28 6.50 17.43
C ASN A 104 -7.29 5.45 16.89
N CYS A 105 -6.82 4.31 16.38
CA CYS A 105 -7.68 3.24 15.88
C CYS A 105 -7.99 2.24 17.01
N ASP A 106 -9.08 2.49 17.73
CA ASP A 106 -9.65 1.53 18.69
C ASP A 106 -10.74 0.66 18.04
N GLN A 107 -10.96 -0.53 18.59
CA GLN A 107 -12.01 -1.44 18.11
C GLN A 107 -13.38 -0.82 18.40
N ALA A 108 -14.25 -0.74 17.40
CA ALA A 108 -15.61 -0.26 17.61
C ALA A 108 -16.47 -1.29 18.37
N ILE A 109 -17.53 -0.82 19.04
CA ILE A 109 -18.39 -1.69 19.88
C ILE A 109 -18.98 -2.87 19.10
N SER A 110 -19.34 -2.65 17.82
CA SER A 110 -19.92 -3.66 16.94
C SER A 110 -18.90 -4.31 15.99
N GLU A 111 -17.63 -3.93 16.07
CA GLU A 111 -16.59 -4.43 15.16
C GLU A 111 -16.03 -5.76 15.67
N THR A 112 -16.01 -6.76 14.80
CA THR A 112 -15.37 -8.04 15.08
C THR A 112 -13.87 -7.87 15.19
N PHE A 113 -13.19 -8.80 15.87
CA PHE A 113 -11.73 -8.72 15.97
C PHE A 113 -11.04 -8.84 14.61
N ASP A 114 -11.56 -9.68 13.70
CA ASP A 114 -11.00 -9.86 12.36
C ASP A 114 -11.06 -8.56 11.52
N GLU A 115 -12.17 -7.83 11.59
CA GLU A 115 -12.30 -6.52 10.96
C GLU A 115 -11.30 -5.52 11.57
N TYR A 116 -11.17 -5.53 12.90
CA TYR A 116 -10.26 -4.64 13.61
C TYR A 116 -8.79 -4.88 13.25
N ILE A 117 -8.33 -6.14 13.25
CA ILE A 117 -6.94 -6.43 12.90
C ILE A 117 -6.64 -6.16 11.43
N VAL A 118 -7.59 -6.40 10.52
CA VAL A 118 -7.46 -6.02 9.11
C VAL A 118 -7.30 -4.51 8.97
N LYS A 119 -8.08 -3.73 9.72
CA LYS A 119 -7.99 -2.26 9.75
C LYS A 119 -6.61 -1.80 10.26
N LEU A 120 -6.13 -2.36 11.38
CA LEU A 120 -4.80 -2.06 11.93
C LEU A 120 -3.67 -2.42 10.96
N ARG A 121 -3.71 -3.61 10.36
CA ARG A 121 -2.72 -4.04 9.35
C ARG A 121 -2.69 -3.11 8.16
N ASN A 122 -3.85 -2.61 7.73
CA ASN A 122 -3.93 -1.66 6.63
C ASN A 122 -3.38 -0.27 6.99
N LEU A 123 -3.64 0.23 8.19
CA LEU A 123 -3.06 1.50 8.67
C LEU A 123 -1.54 1.39 8.85
N ALA A 124 -1.03 0.27 9.36
CA ALA A 124 0.40 0.06 9.59
C ALA A 124 1.25 0.09 8.30
N LYS A 125 0.66 -0.19 7.12
CA LYS A 125 1.37 -0.18 5.82
C LYS A 125 1.96 1.18 5.44
N THR A 126 1.46 2.27 6.01
CA THR A 126 1.87 3.65 5.70
C THR A 126 2.49 4.38 6.88
N CYS A 127 2.66 3.70 8.01
CA CYS A 127 3.23 4.27 9.24
C CYS A 127 4.75 4.21 9.30
N ASP A 128 5.42 3.58 8.32
CA ASP A 128 6.87 3.40 8.28
C ASP A 128 7.44 2.89 9.62
N PHE A 129 6.82 1.86 10.18
CA PHE A 129 7.30 1.24 11.43
C PHE A 129 8.53 0.35 11.23
N GLY A 130 8.91 0.08 9.98
CA GLY A 130 10.05 -0.78 9.66
C GLY A 130 9.94 -2.15 10.35
N PRO A 131 11.03 -2.63 11.00
CA PRO A 131 11.05 -3.92 11.70
C PRO A 131 10.03 -4.04 12.84
N LEU A 132 9.61 -2.93 13.44
CA LEU A 132 8.70 -2.92 14.60
C LEU A 132 7.21 -3.02 14.21
N LYS A 133 6.90 -3.19 12.92
CA LYS A 133 5.52 -3.15 12.43
C LYS A 133 4.59 -4.12 13.17
N GLU A 134 5.01 -5.36 13.38
CA GLU A 134 4.19 -6.38 14.06
C GLU A 134 4.01 -6.06 15.54
N GLU A 135 5.06 -5.55 16.21
CA GLU A 135 5.00 -5.08 17.60
C GLU A 135 4.04 -3.91 17.77
N MET A 136 4.08 -2.94 16.85
CA MET A 136 3.16 -1.80 16.87
C MET A 136 1.69 -2.24 16.73
N ILE A 137 1.42 -3.22 15.86
CA ILE A 137 0.08 -3.81 15.70
C ILE A 137 -0.34 -4.53 16.99
N ARG A 138 0.54 -5.36 17.57
CA ARG A 138 0.31 -6.04 18.85
C ARG A 138 -0.06 -5.04 19.94
N ASP A 139 0.75 -4.01 20.13
CA ASP A 139 0.57 -3.01 21.18
C ASP A 139 -0.75 -2.24 20.99
N ARG A 140 -1.09 -1.93 19.74
CA ARG A 140 -2.36 -1.27 19.42
C ARG A 140 -3.56 -2.17 19.68
N ILE A 141 -3.47 -3.47 19.42
CA ILE A 141 -4.51 -4.44 19.79
C ILE A 141 -4.73 -4.43 21.31
N VAL A 142 -3.66 -4.56 22.11
CA VAL A 142 -3.76 -4.58 23.57
C VAL A 142 -4.43 -3.31 24.09
N CYS A 143 -4.03 -2.14 23.58
CA CYS A 143 -4.57 -0.86 24.01
C CYS A 143 -6.01 -0.62 23.53
N GLY A 144 -6.35 -1.01 22.30
CA GLY A 144 -7.58 -0.63 21.62
C GLY A 144 -8.71 -1.67 21.60
N ILE A 145 -8.46 -2.91 22.06
CA ILE A 145 -9.49 -3.96 22.11
C ILE A 145 -10.60 -3.61 23.12
N THR A 146 -11.86 -3.85 22.76
CA THR A 146 -13.01 -3.51 23.63
C THR A 146 -13.15 -4.46 24.82
N SER A 147 -12.86 -5.75 24.63
CA SER A 147 -13.00 -6.77 25.67
C SER A 147 -11.93 -6.61 26.76
N ARG A 148 -12.37 -6.16 27.94
CA ARG A 148 -11.49 -6.04 29.13
C ARG A 148 -10.92 -7.39 29.58
N ALA A 149 -11.70 -8.47 29.43
CA ALA A 149 -11.26 -9.81 29.80
C ALA A 149 -10.12 -10.28 28.88
N VAL A 150 -10.27 -10.08 27.56
CA VAL A 150 -9.22 -10.39 26.59
C VAL A 150 -8.00 -9.51 26.83
N ARG A 151 -8.17 -8.19 27.01
CA ARG A 151 -7.06 -7.29 27.34
C ARG A 151 -6.27 -7.76 28.55
N LYS A 152 -6.94 -8.19 29.62
CA LYS A 152 -6.29 -8.73 30.83
C LYS A 152 -5.47 -9.98 30.50
N LYS A 153 -6.02 -10.93 29.72
CA LYS A 153 -5.31 -12.14 29.28
C LYS A 153 -4.06 -11.81 28.46
N LEU A 154 -4.17 -10.86 27.52
CA LEU A 154 -3.04 -10.39 26.72
C LEU A 154 -1.93 -9.81 27.61
N LEU A 155 -2.28 -8.91 28.54
CA LEU A 155 -1.32 -8.27 29.47
C LEU A 155 -0.64 -9.25 30.44
N GLN A 156 -1.20 -10.43 30.67
CA GLN A 156 -0.61 -11.48 31.52
C GLN A 156 0.37 -12.40 30.76
N THR A 157 0.48 -12.26 29.44
CA THR A 157 1.38 -13.06 28.60
C THR A 157 2.70 -12.32 28.43
N ALA A 158 3.78 -12.77 29.07
CA ALA A 158 5.06 -12.08 29.10
C ALA A 158 5.77 -12.05 27.72
N ASP A 159 5.60 -13.10 26.92
CA ASP A 159 6.22 -13.30 25.61
C ASP A 159 5.20 -13.11 24.47
N LEU A 160 4.32 -12.12 24.62
CA LEU A 160 3.26 -11.83 23.67
C LEU A 160 3.82 -11.30 22.34
N ASP A 161 3.54 -12.03 21.27
CA ASP A 161 3.74 -11.62 19.89
C ASP A 161 2.38 -11.41 19.19
N LEU A 162 2.39 -10.94 17.94
CA LEU A 162 1.14 -10.69 17.21
C LEU A 162 0.35 -11.99 16.95
N GLU A 163 1.02 -13.10 16.71
CA GLU A 163 0.38 -14.38 16.40
C GLU A 163 -0.41 -14.91 17.61
N LYS A 164 0.21 -14.90 18.80
CA LYS A 164 -0.45 -15.24 20.07
C LYS A 164 -1.63 -14.32 20.37
N CYS A 165 -1.48 -13.01 20.11
CA CYS A 165 -2.59 -12.05 20.22
C CYS A 165 -3.81 -12.51 19.41
N ILE A 166 -3.60 -12.89 18.14
CA ILE A 166 -4.67 -13.33 17.26
C ILE A 166 -5.33 -14.61 17.79
N ILE A 167 -4.53 -15.61 18.14
CA ILE A 167 -5.01 -16.90 18.67
C ILE A 167 -5.86 -16.69 19.93
N PHE A 168 -5.43 -15.82 20.84
CA PHE A 168 -6.14 -15.59 22.09
C PHE A 168 -7.48 -14.88 21.95
N VAL A 169 -7.72 -14.18 20.83
CA VAL A 169 -8.95 -13.43 20.58
C VAL A 169 -9.92 -14.23 19.70
N SER A 170 -9.39 -15.11 18.84
CA SER A 170 -10.18 -15.99 17.96
C SER A 170 -10.72 -17.26 18.66
N CYS A 171 -10.41 -17.48 19.93
CA CYS A 171 -10.93 -18.57 20.78
C CYS A 171 -11.84 -18.03 21.89
#